data_AF-A0A0F6IHE7-F1
#
_entry.id   AF-A0A0F6IHE7-F1
#
_cell.length_a   1.000
_cell.length_b   1.000
_cell.length_c   1.000
_cell.angle_alpha   90.00
_cell.angle_beta   90.00
_cell.angle_gamma   90.00
#
_symmetry.space_group_name_H-M   'P 1'
#
loop_
_entity.id
_entity.type
_entity.pdbx_description
1 polymer ?
#
loop_
_entity_poly.entity_id
_entity_poly.type
_entity_poly.pdbx_seq_one_letter_code
_entity_poly.pdbx_strand_id
1 'polypeptide(L)'
;MLTHSHLDHSCGLPYYISQRSLRKLKSPKIFVPAPLKEPMQKILDLYSEIENFTYAYELNAVSPGDKIDLDSNHFFSPHQTFHRVPSQGYTLYQKRKKLKKEFQSISQNELNQALKEKIEVSELSEIPVISFSGDTKIEYVLEHEDVANSSILFIECTYIDNERNVAQAREWGHTHLDEILNNLSSFKNEKIVLIHFSKRYSVSYIREVLDKRIPKEERHRFHPFLP
;
A
#
# COMPACT_ATOMS: atom_id res chain seq x y z
N MET A 1 -7.61 -5.63 -0.26
CA MET A 1 -6.22 -6.07 -0.08
C MET A 1 -5.94 -5.99 1.40
N LEU A 2 -5.38 -7.04 1.99
CA LEU A 2 -5.10 -7.12 3.43
C LEU A 2 -3.58 -7.21 3.63
N THR A 3 -3.00 -6.33 4.44
CA THR A 3 -1.53 -6.26 4.59
C THR A 3 -0.98 -7.39 5.44
N HIS A 4 -1.68 -7.77 6.51
CA HIS A 4 -1.30 -8.86 7.41
C HIS A 4 -2.49 -9.32 8.28
N SER A 5 -2.23 -10.27 9.18
CA SER A 5 -3.27 -11.04 9.88
C SER A 5 -3.77 -10.46 11.20
N HIS A 6 -3.14 -9.43 11.77
CA HIS A 6 -3.56 -8.90 13.07
C HIS A 6 -5.03 -8.46 13.04
N LEU A 7 -5.70 -8.61 14.19
CA LEU A 7 -7.16 -8.48 14.27
C LEU A 7 -7.64 -7.06 13.96
N ASP A 8 -6.89 -6.04 14.33
CA ASP A 8 -7.21 -4.65 14.01
C ASP A 8 -7.19 -4.35 12.50
N HIS A 9 -6.65 -5.26 11.68
CA HIS A 9 -6.67 -5.20 10.22
C HIS A 9 -7.61 -6.22 9.58
N SER A 10 -7.75 -7.41 10.17
CA SER A 10 -8.37 -8.57 9.53
C SER A 10 -9.76 -8.94 10.07
N CYS A 11 -10.12 -8.55 11.30
CA CYS A 11 -11.32 -9.05 11.98
C CYS A 11 -12.64 -8.63 11.32
N GLY A 12 -12.62 -7.56 10.51
CA GLY A 12 -13.79 -7.11 9.76
C GLY A 12 -14.12 -7.97 8.54
N LEU A 13 -13.21 -8.85 8.11
CA LEU A 13 -13.35 -9.61 6.87
C LEU A 13 -14.55 -10.57 6.87
N PRO A 14 -14.80 -11.40 7.91
CA PRO A 14 -15.98 -12.27 7.95
C PRO A 14 -17.28 -11.46 7.89
N TYR A 15 -17.38 -10.40 8.70
CA TYR A 15 -18.56 -9.52 8.71
C TYR A 15 -18.81 -8.88 7.34
N TYR A 16 -17.76 -8.35 6.70
CA TYR A 16 -17.85 -7.76 5.37
C TYR A 16 -18.40 -8.76 4.33
N ILE A 17 -17.90 -10.00 4.33
CA ILE A 17 -18.35 -11.05 3.40
C ILE A 17 -19.80 -11.47 3.68
N SER A 18 -20.15 -11.68 4.95
CA SER A 18 -21.51 -12.03 5.38
C SER A 18 -22.52 -10.97 4.93
N GLN A 19 -22.24 -9.68 5.20
CA GLN A 19 -23.12 -8.58 4.81
C GLN A 19 -23.30 -8.44 3.29
N ARG A 20 -22.26 -8.69 2.50
CA ARG A 20 -22.38 -8.67 1.03
C ARG A 20 -23.22 -9.82 0.51
N SER A 21 -22.99 -11.02 1.06
CA SER A 21 -23.71 -12.23 0.69
C SER A 21 -25.19 -12.11 1.04
N LEU A 22 -25.51 -11.62 2.24
CA LEU A 22 -26.89 -11.35 2.70
C LEU A 22 -27.62 -10.37 1.78
N ARG A 23 -26.92 -9.32 1.33
CA ARG A 23 -27.46 -8.30 0.41
C ARG A 23 -27.41 -8.71 -1.08
N LYS A 24 -26.98 -9.94 -1.39
CA LYS A 24 -26.82 -10.46 -2.76
C LYS A 24 -25.99 -9.53 -3.66
N LEU A 25 -24.97 -8.88 -3.08
CA LEU A 25 -24.03 -8.06 -3.84
C LEU A 25 -23.03 -8.96 -4.58
N LYS A 26 -22.36 -8.42 -5.60
CA LYS A 26 -21.27 -9.11 -6.30
C LYS A 26 -20.24 -9.64 -5.31
N SER A 27 -19.83 -10.89 -5.45
CA SER A 27 -18.82 -11.52 -4.60
C SER A 27 -17.54 -10.67 -4.56
N PRO A 28 -17.01 -10.36 -3.37
CA PRO A 28 -15.79 -9.58 -3.26
C PRO A 28 -14.57 -10.41 -3.68
N LYS A 29 -13.62 -9.75 -4.37
CA LYS A 29 -12.27 -10.26 -4.56
C LYS A 29 -11.39 -9.76 -3.42
N ILE A 30 -10.84 -10.70 -2.66
CA ILE A 30 -10.00 -10.43 -1.49
C ILE A 30 -8.61 -10.96 -1.80
N PHE A 31 -7.61 -10.14 -1.50
CA PHE A 31 -6.20 -10.47 -1.68
C PHE A 31 -5.54 -10.42 -0.31
N VAL A 32 -4.85 -11.50 0.06
CA VAL A 32 -4.17 -11.69 1.35
C VAL A 32 -2.74 -12.16 1.11
N PRO A 33 -1.81 -11.95 2.07
CA PRO A 33 -0.48 -12.56 1.99
C PRO A 33 -0.61 -14.07 1.85
N ALA A 34 0.19 -14.68 0.99
CA ALA A 34 0.06 -16.12 0.69
C ALA A 34 -0.02 -17.03 1.94
N PRO A 35 0.80 -16.82 3.00
CA PRO A 35 0.70 -17.61 4.24
C PRO A 35 -0.62 -17.47 5.00
N LEU A 36 -1.38 -16.39 4.77
CA LEU A 36 -2.65 -16.12 5.45
C LEU A 36 -3.86 -16.77 4.77
N LYS A 37 -3.74 -17.19 3.50
CA LYS A 37 -4.90 -17.71 2.75
C LYS A 37 -5.56 -18.89 3.44
N GLU A 38 -4.81 -19.93 3.79
CA GLU A 38 -5.40 -21.13 4.39
C GLU A 38 -5.98 -20.89 5.80
N PRO A 39 -5.27 -20.24 6.75
CA PRO A 39 -5.86 -19.93 8.05
C PRO A 39 -7.12 -19.06 7.95
N MET A 40 -7.11 -18.06 7.07
CA MET A 40 -8.27 -17.19 6.89
C MET A 40 -9.47 -17.93 6.27
N GLN A 41 -9.21 -18.80 5.30
CA GLN A 41 -10.25 -19.65 4.71
C GLN A 41 -10.95 -20.49 5.78
N LYS A 42 -10.19 -21.15 6.66
CA LYS A 42 -10.75 -21.93 7.78
C LYS A 42 -11.63 -21.09 8.72
N ILE A 43 -11.22 -19.86 9.03
CA ILE A 43 -12.02 -18.94 9.84
C ILE A 43 -13.33 -18.60 9.14
N LEU A 44 -13.29 -18.28 7.84
CA LEU A 44 -14.47 -17.95 7.06
C LEU A 44 -15.44 -19.13 6.92
N ASP A 45 -14.91 -20.34 6.73
CA ASP A 45 -15.70 -21.57 6.66
C ASP A 45 -16.41 -21.84 8.00
N LEU A 46 -15.70 -21.69 9.12
CA LEU A 46 -16.28 -21.83 10.47
C LEU A 46 -17.38 -20.79 10.74
N TYR A 47 -17.19 -19.53 10.34
CA TYR A 47 -18.24 -18.52 10.48
C TYR A 47 -19.46 -18.83 9.60
N SER A 48 -19.23 -19.30 8.37
CA SER A 48 -20.30 -19.71 7.46
C SER A 48 -21.11 -20.88 8.03
N GLU A 49 -20.46 -21.85 8.69
CA GLU A 49 -21.10 -22.95 9.41
C GLU A 49 -21.92 -22.44 10.62
N ILE A 50 -21.33 -21.61 11.48
CA ILE A 50 -22.00 -21.05 12.66
C ILE A 50 -23.25 -20.25 12.28
N GLU A 51 -23.16 -19.43 11.23
CA GLU A 51 -24.29 -18.63 10.74
C GLU A 51 -25.30 -19.46 9.95
N ASN A 52 -24.99 -20.72 9.61
CA ASN A 52 -25.75 -21.54 8.68
C ASN A 52 -26.08 -20.78 7.38
N PHE A 53 -25.07 -20.09 6.84
CA PHE A 53 -25.22 -19.19 5.70
C PHE A 53 -24.01 -19.24 4.78
N THR A 54 -24.22 -19.55 3.51
CA THR A 54 -23.15 -19.65 2.51
C THR A 54 -22.55 -18.29 2.20
N TYR A 55 -21.24 -18.18 2.39
CA TYR A 55 -20.48 -16.99 2.02
C TYR A 55 -20.01 -17.05 0.57
N ALA A 56 -20.28 -16.01 -0.22
CA ALA A 56 -19.82 -15.89 -1.60
C ALA A 56 -18.64 -14.91 -1.69
N TYR A 57 -17.43 -15.39 -1.99
CA TYR A 57 -16.21 -14.59 -2.10
C TYR A 57 -15.11 -15.28 -2.91
N GLU A 58 -14.12 -14.51 -3.36
CA GLU A 58 -12.88 -15.02 -3.95
C GLU A 58 -11.69 -14.63 -3.05
N LEU A 59 -11.03 -15.62 -2.44
CA LEU A 59 -9.85 -15.41 -1.60
C LEU A 59 -8.55 -15.78 -2.33
N ASN A 60 -7.77 -14.76 -2.67
CA ASN A 60 -6.58 -14.88 -3.50
C ASN A 60 -5.32 -14.66 -2.64
N ALA A 61 -4.40 -15.63 -2.71
CA ALA A 61 -3.06 -15.51 -2.14
C ALA A 61 -2.20 -14.68 -3.10
N VAL A 62 -1.44 -13.74 -2.57
CA VAL A 62 -0.49 -12.93 -3.33
C VAL A 62 0.81 -12.79 -2.53
N SER A 63 1.92 -12.70 -3.25
CA SER A 63 3.28 -12.62 -2.71
C SER A 63 4.03 -11.39 -3.25
N PRO A 64 5.06 -10.89 -2.55
CA PRO A 64 5.89 -9.82 -3.06
C PRO A 64 6.42 -10.10 -4.48
N GLY A 65 6.24 -9.12 -5.37
CA GLY A 65 6.63 -9.23 -6.78
C GLY A 65 5.53 -9.72 -7.74
N ASP A 66 4.44 -10.29 -7.23
CA ASP A 66 3.28 -10.63 -8.07
C ASP A 66 2.67 -9.38 -8.70
N LYS A 67 2.23 -9.46 -9.95
CA LYS A 67 1.47 -8.39 -10.61
C LYS A 67 0.02 -8.81 -10.83
N ILE A 68 -0.91 -8.11 -10.20
CA ILE A 68 -2.34 -8.43 -10.24
C ILE A 68 -3.11 -7.31 -10.92
N ASP A 69 -3.66 -7.62 -12.09
CA ASP A 69 -4.47 -6.68 -12.86
C ASP A 69 -5.79 -6.34 -12.15
N LEU A 70 -6.06 -5.04 -12.04
CA LEU A 70 -7.35 -4.51 -11.60
C LEU A 70 -8.25 -4.21 -12.79
N ASP A 71 -7.66 -3.63 -13.85
CA ASP A 71 -8.29 -3.34 -15.13
C ASP A 71 -7.22 -3.27 -16.24
N SER A 72 -7.59 -2.82 -17.45
CA SER A 72 -6.67 -2.73 -18.59
C SER A 72 -5.52 -1.73 -18.40
N ASN A 73 -5.69 -0.76 -17.51
CA ASN A 73 -4.79 0.36 -17.28
C ASN A 73 -4.14 0.32 -15.90
N HIS A 74 -4.58 -0.55 -14.99
CA HIS A 74 -4.07 -0.59 -13.62
C HIS A 74 -3.82 -2.01 -13.12
N PHE A 75 -2.76 -2.15 -12.34
CA PHE A 75 -2.44 -3.37 -11.60
C PHE A 75 -1.86 -2.99 -10.25
N PHE A 76 -1.84 -3.91 -9.30
CA PHE A 76 -1.07 -3.72 -8.06
C PHE A 76 -0.01 -4.80 -7.91
N SER A 77 1.05 -4.47 -7.17
CA SER A 77 2.09 -5.41 -6.76
C SER A 77 2.27 -5.37 -5.25
N PRO A 78 2.35 -6.52 -4.56
CA PRO A 78 2.78 -6.55 -3.19
C PRO A 78 4.29 -6.32 -3.05
N HIS A 79 4.67 -5.73 -1.93
CA HIS A 79 6.07 -5.51 -1.55
C HIS A 79 6.30 -6.02 -0.14
N GLN A 80 7.49 -6.58 0.11
CA GLN A 80 7.83 -7.13 1.40
C GLN A 80 7.80 -6.04 2.48
N THR A 81 7.26 -6.36 3.66
CA THR A 81 7.31 -5.50 4.83
C THR A 81 7.94 -6.22 6.01
N PHE A 82 8.40 -5.44 6.99
CA PHE A 82 9.15 -5.91 8.16
C PHE A 82 8.30 -5.89 9.43
N HIS A 83 7.42 -6.87 9.59
CA HIS A 83 6.53 -7.00 10.73
C HIS A 83 6.67 -8.36 11.44
N ARG A 84 6.04 -8.52 12.61
CA ARG A 84 6.19 -9.74 13.46
C ARG A 84 5.47 -10.98 12.93
N VAL A 85 4.56 -10.79 11.98
CA VAL A 85 3.82 -11.84 11.28
C VAL A 85 4.01 -11.67 9.78
N PRO A 86 3.73 -12.69 8.95
CA PRO A 86 3.75 -12.52 7.49
C PRO A 86 2.93 -11.31 7.07
N SER A 87 3.59 -10.37 6.41
CA SER A 87 3.05 -9.06 6.08
C SER A 87 3.58 -8.58 4.74
N GLN A 88 2.81 -7.71 4.09
CA GLN A 88 3.22 -7.01 2.88
C GLN A 88 2.52 -5.66 2.77
N GLY A 89 3.18 -4.73 2.09
CA GLY A 89 2.57 -3.52 1.57
C GLY A 89 2.11 -3.73 0.13
N TYR A 90 1.46 -2.73 -0.45
CA TYR A 90 0.97 -2.78 -1.82
C TYR A 90 1.29 -1.49 -2.55
N THR A 91 1.71 -1.58 -3.81
CA THR A 91 1.78 -0.44 -4.72
C THR A 91 0.80 -0.64 -5.87
N LEU A 92 -0.05 0.36 -6.10
CA LEU A 92 -0.91 0.48 -7.26
C LEU A 92 -0.16 1.19 -8.38
N TYR A 93 -0.18 0.60 -9.56
CA TYR A 93 0.50 1.10 -10.75
C TYR A 93 -0.51 1.48 -11.82
N GLN A 94 -0.18 2.53 -12.56
CA GLN A 94 -0.84 2.88 -13.81
C GLN A 94 0.03 2.46 -14.99
N LYS A 95 -0.56 1.71 -15.91
CA LYS A 95 0.01 1.37 -17.21
C LYS A 95 -0.20 2.54 -18.16
N ARG A 96 0.89 3.07 -18.70
CA ARG A 96 0.86 4.09 -19.78
C ARG A 96 1.67 3.61 -20.96
N LYS A 97 1.32 4.08 -22.15
CA LYS A 97 2.22 3.99 -23.31
C LYS A 97 3.08 5.23 -23.35
N LYS A 98 4.39 5.07 -23.38
CA LYS A 98 5.35 6.16 -23.63
C LYS A 98 6.10 5.88 -24.91
N LEU A 99 6.54 6.92 -25.61
CA LEU A 99 7.44 6.75 -26.76
C LEU A 99 8.74 6.08 -26.32
N LYS A 100 9.21 5.09 -27.07
CA LYS A 100 10.52 4.48 -26.82
C LYS A 100 11.61 5.53 -27.01
N LYS A 101 12.71 5.42 -26.28
CA LYS A 101 13.77 6.45 -26.23
C LYS A 101 14.29 6.84 -27.61
N GLU A 102 14.43 5.88 -28.52
CA GLU A 102 14.88 6.07 -29.89
C GLU A 102 13.92 6.92 -30.74
N PHE A 103 12.64 7.02 -30.37
CA PHE A 103 11.63 7.83 -31.05
C PHE A 103 11.34 9.18 -30.37
N GLN A 104 11.97 9.48 -29.23
CA GLN A 104 11.77 10.75 -28.51
C GLN A 104 12.51 11.93 -29.14
N SER A 105 13.59 11.65 -29.89
CA SER A 105 14.50 12.65 -30.45
C SER A 105 14.26 12.93 -31.94
N ILE A 106 13.40 12.16 -32.59
CA ILE A 106 13.15 12.26 -34.03
C ILE A 106 12.02 13.26 -34.34
N SER A 107 11.94 13.72 -35.59
CA SER A 107 10.90 14.65 -36.00
C SER A 107 9.52 14.00 -36.04
N GLN A 108 8.46 14.81 -35.91
CA GLN A 108 7.08 14.33 -36.02
C GLN A 108 6.79 13.64 -37.37
N ASN A 109 7.46 14.06 -38.45
CA ASN A 109 7.32 13.46 -39.77
C ASN A 109 7.92 12.05 -39.82
N GLU A 110 9.11 11.85 -39.27
CA GLU A 110 9.75 10.54 -39.16
C GLU A 110 8.95 9.60 -38.25
N LEU A 111 8.40 10.14 -37.15
CA LEU A 111 7.52 9.37 -36.26
C LEU A 111 6.24 8.91 -36.96
N ASN A 112 5.61 9.80 -37.73
CA ASN A 112 4.42 9.46 -38.52
C ASN A 112 4.73 8.41 -39.59
N GLN A 113 5.93 8.44 -40.17
CA GLN A 113 6.37 7.42 -41.12
C GLN A 113 6.56 6.06 -40.44
N ALA A 114 7.25 6.01 -39.29
CA ALA A 114 7.42 4.78 -38.51
C ALA A 114 6.06 4.16 -38.11
N LEU A 115 5.09 4.99 -37.71
CA LEU A 115 3.72 4.55 -37.44
C LEU A 115 3.02 3.97 -38.69
N LYS A 116 3.18 4.60 -39.87
CA LYS A 116 2.65 4.07 -41.15
C LYS A 116 3.28 2.73 -41.52
N GLU A 117 4.56 2.54 -41.21
CA GLU A 117 5.31 1.30 -41.37
C GLU A 117 4.97 0.24 -40.29
N LYS A 118 4.00 0.54 -39.40
CA LYS A 118 3.56 -0.30 -38.28
C LYS A 118 4.69 -0.67 -37.31
N ILE A 119 5.72 0.17 -37.23
CA ILE A 119 6.78 0.05 -36.24
C ILE A 119 6.21 0.40 -34.87
N GLU A 120 6.48 -0.44 -33.87
CA GLU A 120 6.03 -0.18 -32.50
C GLU A 120 6.87 0.94 -31.86
N VAL A 121 6.35 2.17 -31.93
CA VAL A 121 7.04 3.37 -31.45
C VAL A 121 6.88 3.65 -29.95
N SER A 122 5.98 2.91 -29.28
CA SER A 122 5.67 3.08 -27.87
C SER A 122 5.99 1.84 -27.05
N GLU A 123 6.47 2.01 -25.83
CA GLU A 123 6.61 0.96 -24.82
C GLU A 123 5.63 1.17 -23.68
N LEU A 124 5.29 0.08 -22.98
CA LEU A 124 4.54 0.15 -21.73
C LEU A 124 5.44 0.69 -20.63
N SER A 125 4.96 1.70 -19.93
CA SER A 125 5.53 2.23 -18.71
C SER A 125 4.58 1.94 -17.56
N GLU A 126 5.11 1.42 -16.47
CA GLU A 126 4.40 1.20 -15.23
C GLU A 126 4.79 2.33 -14.27
N ILE A 127 3.81 3.10 -13.83
CA ILE A 127 4.05 4.27 -12.98
C ILE A 127 3.46 3.96 -11.60
N PRO A 128 4.26 3.93 -10.52
CA PRO A 128 3.74 3.75 -9.18
C PRO A 128 2.91 4.98 -8.78
N VAL A 129 1.65 4.79 -8.41
CA VAL A 129 0.72 5.88 -8.11
C VAL A 129 0.46 5.97 -6.61
N ILE A 130 0.09 4.84 -5.99
CA ILE A 130 -0.25 4.79 -4.56
C ILE A 130 0.47 3.62 -3.93
N SER A 131 1.24 3.86 -2.89
CA SER A 131 1.80 2.80 -2.03
C SER A 131 1.13 2.81 -0.66
N PHE A 132 0.89 1.62 -0.11
CA PHE A 132 0.27 1.42 1.19
C PHE A 132 1.08 0.41 1.99
N SER A 133 1.67 0.84 3.10
CA SER A 133 2.64 0.02 3.85
C SER A 133 1.99 -1.12 4.64
N GLY A 134 0.83 -0.89 5.25
CA GLY A 134 0.46 -1.66 6.45
C GLY A 134 1.46 -1.45 7.59
N ASP A 135 1.46 -2.36 8.55
CA ASP A 135 2.37 -2.26 9.70
C ASP A 135 3.76 -2.74 9.29
N THR A 136 4.78 -1.92 9.51
CA THR A 136 6.14 -2.16 9.05
C THR A 136 7.18 -1.21 9.67
N LYS A 137 8.44 -1.44 9.33
CA LYS A 137 9.58 -0.57 9.62
C LYS A 137 9.97 0.25 8.39
N ILE A 138 10.82 1.27 8.60
CA ILE A 138 11.22 2.24 7.58
C ILE A 138 11.86 1.61 6.32
N GLU A 139 12.45 0.42 6.45
CA GLU A 139 13.04 -0.36 5.36
C GLU A 139 12.05 -0.60 4.22
N TYR A 140 10.73 -0.62 4.48
CA TYR A 140 9.72 -0.68 3.43
C TYR A 140 9.90 0.42 2.37
N VAL A 141 10.24 1.64 2.78
CA VAL A 141 10.51 2.76 1.86
C VAL A 141 11.93 2.71 1.33
N LEU A 142 12.90 2.36 2.18
CA LEU A 142 14.31 2.41 1.82
C LEU A 142 14.73 1.32 0.82
N GLU A 143 14.06 0.18 0.83
CA GLU A 143 14.41 -0.99 0.01
C GLU A 143 13.56 -1.12 -1.26
N HIS A 144 12.50 -0.31 -1.41
CA HIS A 144 11.59 -0.38 -2.55
C HIS A 144 11.50 0.95 -3.29
N GLU A 145 12.20 1.05 -4.42
CA GLU A 145 12.24 2.26 -5.25
C GLU A 145 10.83 2.73 -5.66
N ASP A 146 9.96 1.82 -6.07
CA ASP A 146 8.59 2.17 -6.47
C ASP A 146 7.76 2.75 -5.30
N VAL A 147 8.01 2.29 -4.07
CA VAL A 147 7.34 2.83 -2.88
C VAL A 147 7.82 4.25 -2.61
N ALA A 148 9.14 4.46 -2.64
CA ALA A 148 9.77 5.75 -2.45
C ALA A 148 9.39 6.78 -3.54
N ASN A 149 9.10 6.32 -4.76
CA ASN A 149 8.75 7.15 -5.92
C ASN A 149 7.26 7.21 -6.25
N SER A 150 6.39 6.48 -5.53
CA SER A 150 4.94 6.56 -5.75
C SER A 150 4.43 7.98 -5.50
N SER A 151 3.44 8.44 -6.27
CA SER A 151 2.89 9.80 -6.07
C SER A 151 2.34 10.01 -4.65
N ILE A 152 1.62 9.01 -4.11
CA ILE A 152 1.02 9.05 -2.77
C ILE A 152 1.47 7.83 -1.98
N LEU A 153 2.12 8.05 -0.84
CA LEU A 153 2.49 7.00 0.11
C LEU A 153 1.62 7.07 1.35
N PHE A 154 0.90 6.00 1.65
CA PHE A 154 0.30 5.73 2.96
C PHE A 154 1.29 4.89 3.77
N ILE A 155 1.84 5.48 4.83
CA ILE A 155 2.84 4.83 5.68
C ILE A 155 2.42 4.86 7.14
N GLU A 156 2.58 3.73 7.83
CA GLU A 156 2.37 3.66 9.27
C GLU A 156 3.35 4.58 10.04
N CYS A 157 2.86 5.19 11.10
CA CYS A 157 3.66 6.01 11.99
C CYS A 157 3.13 5.82 13.41
N THR A 158 3.39 4.64 13.96
CA THR A 158 2.79 4.20 15.23
C THR A 158 3.20 5.10 16.40
N TYR A 159 4.46 5.53 16.45
CA TYR A 159 5.03 6.29 17.56
C TYR A 159 5.66 7.60 17.08
N ILE A 160 5.40 8.68 17.82
CA ILE A 160 5.75 10.05 17.41
C ILE A 160 6.49 10.86 18.49
N ASP A 161 6.69 10.28 19.68
CA ASP A 161 7.20 10.95 20.87
C ASP A 161 8.33 10.17 21.54
N ASN A 162 9.01 10.81 22.49
CA ASN A 162 10.19 10.22 23.14
C ASN A 162 9.84 9.14 24.18
N GLU A 163 8.56 8.97 24.54
CA GLU A 163 8.13 7.93 25.47
C GLU A 163 8.27 6.53 24.87
N ARG A 164 8.15 6.42 23.53
CA ARG A 164 8.36 5.19 22.78
C ARG A 164 9.43 5.42 21.72
N ASN A 165 10.67 5.08 22.04
CA ASN A 165 11.79 5.35 21.14
C ASN A 165 11.79 4.43 19.91
N VAL A 166 12.67 4.74 18.95
CA VAL A 166 12.85 3.98 17.70
C VAL A 166 13.11 2.49 17.95
N ALA A 167 13.95 2.14 18.94
CA ALA A 167 14.27 0.74 19.21
C ALA A 167 13.03 -0.04 19.65
N GLN A 168 12.19 0.56 20.49
CA GLN A 168 10.92 -0.02 20.91
C GLN A 168 9.94 -0.13 19.74
N ALA A 169 9.84 0.89 18.88
CA ALA A 169 9.00 0.80 17.67
C ALA A 169 9.40 -0.41 16.81
N ARG A 170 10.71 -0.55 16.55
CA ARG A 170 11.28 -1.63 15.74
C ARG A 170 11.15 -3.02 16.37
N GLU A 171 11.16 -3.13 17.69
CA GLU A 171 10.91 -4.39 18.42
C GLU A 171 9.51 -4.94 18.09
N TRP A 172 8.51 -4.07 18.03
CA TRP A 172 7.13 -4.44 17.72
C TRP A 172 6.82 -4.50 16.22
N GLY A 173 7.80 -4.17 15.38
CA GLY A 173 7.68 -4.19 13.92
C GLY A 173 7.01 -2.95 13.34
N HIS A 174 7.17 -1.80 13.99
CA HIS A 174 6.54 -0.52 13.63
C HIS A 174 7.56 0.58 13.32
N THR A 175 7.09 1.63 12.67
CA THR A 175 7.88 2.80 12.27
C THR A 175 7.69 3.93 13.26
N HIS A 176 8.79 4.52 13.71
CA HIS A 176 8.78 5.75 14.50
C HIS A 176 8.91 7.00 13.61
N LEU A 177 8.28 8.13 13.99
CA LEU A 177 8.39 9.40 13.26
C LEU A 177 9.85 9.81 13.00
N ASP A 178 10.73 9.62 13.99
CA ASP A 178 12.17 9.88 13.88
C ASP A 178 12.83 9.15 12.71
N GLU A 179 12.43 7.91 12.42
CA GLU A 179 12.97 7.17 11.28
C GLU A 179 12.55 7.83 9.97
N ILE A 180 11.30 8.30 9.87
CA ILE A 180 10.80 9.03 8.70
C ILE A 180 11.57 10.35 8.54
N LEU A 181 11.69 11.14 9.61
CA LEU A 181 12.35 12.45 9.58
C LEU A 181 13.84 12.34 9.25
N ASN A 182 14.53 11.31 9.75
CA ASN A 182 15.94 11.09 9.47
C ASN A 182 16.20 10.58 8.04
N ASN A 183 15.17 10.11 7.34
CA ASN A 183 15.28 9.54 5.99
C ASN A 183 14.49 10.33 4.93
N LEU A 184 14.09 11.58 5.20
CA LEU A 184 13.27 12.41 4.31
C LEU A 184 13.79 12.51 2.87
N SER A 185 15.11 12.46 2.68
CA SER A 185 15.73 12.48 1.35
C SER A 185 15.38 11.27 0.49
N SER A 186 15.06 10.14 1.10
CA SER A 186 14.67 8.90 0.41
C SER A 186 13.22 8.95 -0.06
N PHE A 187 12.36 9.75 0.58
CA PHE A 187 10.98 9.92 0.17
C PHE A 187 10.91 10.88 -1.03
N LYS A 188 10.52 10.38 -2.20
CA LYS A 188 10.29 11.19 -3.41
C LYS A 188 8.80 11.42 -3.68
N ASN A 189 7.94 10.94 -2.78
CA ASN A 189 6.49 11.06 -2.88
C ASN A 189 6.03 12.51 -2.85
N GLU A 190 5.02 12.83 -3.67
CA GLU A 190 4.34 14.13 -3.68
C GLU A 190 3.46 14.31 -2.43
N LYS A 191 2.93 13.20 -1.91
CA LYS A 191 2.08 13.14 -0.72
C LYS A 191 2.46 11.95 0.15
N ILE A 192 2.62 12.19 1.45
CA ILE A 192 2.91 11.21 2.49
C ILE A 192 1.78 11.28 3.50
N VAL A 193 0.94 10.26 3.50
CA VAL A 193 -0.19 10.12 4.42
C VAL A 193 0.25 9.24 5.59
N LEU A 194 0.35 9.84 6.78
CA LEU A 194 0.69 9.12 7.99
C LEU A 194 -0.55 8.44 8.57
N ILE A 195 -0.49 7.12 8.73
CA ILE A 195 -1.59 6.28 9.23
C ILE A 195 -1.16 5.51 10.49
N HIS A 196 -2.12 4.82 11.12
CA HIS A 196 -1.88 3.86 12.21
C HIS A 196 -1.16 4.44 13.44
N PHE A 197 -1.48 5.69 13.80
CA PHE A 197 -0.99 6.27 15.06
C PHE A 197 -1.45 5.42 16.27
N SER A 198 -0.57 5.27 17.26
CA SER A 198 -0.93 4.61 18.51
C SER A 198 -2.13 5.30 19.17
N LYS A 199 -3.10 4.49 19.63
CA LYS A 199 -4.30 4.95 20.35
C LYS A 199 -4.00 5.76 21.63
N ARG A 200 -2.76 5.76 22.10
CA ARG A 200 -2.31 6.55 23.24
C ARG A 200 -2.31 8.06 22.97
N TYR A 201 -2.25 8.45 21.70
CA TYR A 201 -2.17 9.85 21.31
C TYR A 201 -3.56 10.41 21.02
N SER A 202 -3.86 11.58 21.58
CA SER A 202 -5.04 12.34 21.17
C SER A 202 -4.80 12.97 19.79
N VAL A 203 -5.89 13.24 19.07
CA VAL A 203 -5.85 13.92 17.76
C VAL A 203 -5.15 15.29 17.86
N SER A 204 -5.39 16.04 18.93
CA SER A 204 -4.73 17.33 19.16
C SER A 204 -3.22 17.16 19.37
N TYR A 205 -2.82 16.16 20.16
CA TYR A 205 -1.40 15.88 20.40
C TYR A 205 -0.67 15.46 19.12
N ILE A 206 -1.28 14.61 18.29
CA ILE A 206 -0.70 14.21 17.00
C ILE A 206 -0.44 15.46 16.14
N ARG A 207 -1.44 16.34 15.99
CA ARG A 207 -1.28 17.57 15.21
C ARG A 207 -0.16 18.46 15.76
N GLU A 208 -0.15 18.69 17.07
CA GLU A 208 0.88 19.51 17.72
C GLU A 208 2.29 18.96 17.48
N VAL A 209 2.48 17.66 17.66
CA VAL A 209 3.77 17.00 17.48
C VAL A 209 4.22 17.09 16.01
N LEU A 210 3.34 16.81 15.05
CA LEU A 210 3.68 16.88 13.63
C LEU A 210 3.99 18.33 13.20
N ASP A 211 3.19 19.30 13.63
CA ASP A 211 3.43 20.72 13.34
C ASP A 211 4.71 21.24 13.97
N LYS A 212 5.14 20.69 15.11
CA LYS A 212 6.39 21.06 15.76
C LYS A 212 7.60 20.38 15.11
N ARG A 213 7.50 19.10 14.78
CA ARG A 213 8.64 18.24 14.43
C ARG A 213 8.90 18.12 12.93
N ILE A 214 7.88 18.21 12.08
CA ILE A 214 8.09 18.16 10.63
C ILE A 214 8.71 19.48 10.15
N PRO A 215 9.83 19.44 9.39
CA PRO A 215 10.45 20.64 8.81
C PRO A 215 9.46 21.44 7.97
N LYS A 216 9.52 22.78 8.05
CA LYS A 216 8.49 23.67 7.47
C LYS A 216 8.33 23.46 5.96
N GLU A 217 9.45 23.28 5.27
CA GLU A 217 9.57 23.02 3.84
C GLU A 217 8.90 21.69 3.43
N GLU A 218 8.85 20.70 4.32
CA GLU A 218 8.29 19.37 4.06
C GLU A 218 6.79 19.27 4.37
N ARG A 219 6.24 20.15 5.23
CA ARG A 219 4.86 20.03 5.74
C ARG A 219 3.79 19.92 4.65
N HIS A 220 4.00 20.57 3.52
CA HIS A 220 3.04 20.60 2.41
C HIS A 220 2.74 19.21 1.80
N ARG A 221 3.63 18.22 2.01
CA ARG A 221 3.43 16.85 1.55
C ARG A 221 3.00 15.88 2.65
N PHE A 222 3.08 16.24 3.93
CA PHE A 222 2.68 15.37 5.03
C PHE A 222 1.22 15.58 5.43
N HIS A 223 0.46 14.49 5.51
CA HIS A 223 -0.96 14.50 5.81
C HIS A 223 -1.28 13.43 6.88
N PRO A 224 -1.64 13.80 8.12
CA PRO A 224 -2.06 12.80 9.10
C PRO A 224 -3.49 12.34 8.78
N PHE A 225 -3.68 11.02 8.67
CA PHE A 225 -5.00 10.41 8.56
C PHE A 225 -5.56 10.15 9.95
N LEU A 226 -6.51 11.00 10.36
CA LEU A 226 -7.05 11.05 11.72
C LEU A 226 -8.56 10.77 11.67
N PRO A 227 -9.11 10.07 12.69
CA PRO A 227 -10.55 9.87 12.82
C PRO A 227 -11.31 11.17 13.12
#